data_AF-A0A101QRP1-F1
#
_entry.id   AF-A0A101QRP1-F1
#
_cell.length_a   1.000
_cell.length_b   1.000
_cell.length_c   1.000
_cell.angle_alpha   90.00
_cell.angle_beta   90.00
_cell.angle_gamma   90.00
#
_symmetry.space_group_name_H-M   'P 1'
#
loop_
_entity.id
_entity.type
_entity.pdbx_description
1 polymer ?
#
loop_
_entity_poly.entity_id
_entity_poly.type
_entity_poly.pdbx_seq_one_letter_code
_entity_poly.pdbx_strand_id
1 'polypeptide(L)'
;MPPPRASPTETAKRGRKLIETLGSAGLPAVEGDARAVERWLAEFEAANVGRIPSEQLARWLGWQDDGTFVSSPEDGIKVDVPFEEQRGPARAHARKGGLDGWRETISQLADFPVPRVAVAAALAAPLLKPLGLNSFTLDISSRSTKGKTTALQCALSVWADPSEHASAMSNWRTTLYAIEKRLNLVRGIVTVFDETMAVTDDTLIDEVLYQLPMNHGKARSGGAFGNMLPWETILLSSGERPALSFTTSQGAAARILGTTIAPFGDGGGATAAAVREGVLAHHGHAGPEFIQYILSGLAQPNGRDRLKEHHRTLVDEFRGSGDMTQRRAPMVAVLALAELLACRIGLLPYEPLGHDVWRGLFTAHNPTDKRPDMALDVVREYVAGHAHELFSVTRAAMHEKPPYSGWLGVLSTKDGVTEVALLPERVRKILADADYSLDAVVGSWVDDGYLKTLKSQRPAHLVPRRFDGVRAKCLAFTPEGMPFGDDEVAA
;
A
#
# COMPACT_ATOMS: atom_id res chain seq x y z
N MET A 1 2.36 26.50 -33.73
CA MET A 1 0.92 26.24 -33.45
C MET A 1 0.85 25.63 -32.05
N PRO A 2 0.03 26.14 -31.12
CA PRO A 2 -0.18 25.47 -29.84
C PRO A 2 -0.74 24.05 -30.07
N PRO A 3 -0.40 23.08 -29.21
CA PRO A 3 -0.90 21.72 -29.36
C PRO A 3 -2.43 21.68 -29.25
N PRO A 4 -3.12 20.79 -30.01
CA PRO A 4 -4.57 20.71 -29.98
C PRO A 4 -5.08 20.30 -28.59
N ARG A 5 -5.81 21.21 -27.94
CA ARG A 5 -6.52 20.95 -26.67
C ARG A 5 -7.84 20.26 -26.98
N ALA A 6 -8.03 19.07 -26.42
CA ALA A 6 -9.32 18.39 -26.45
C ALA A 6 -10.26 19.02 -25.41
N SER A 7 -11.54 19.13 -25.74
CA SER A 7 -12.59 19.58 -24.81
C SER A 7 -13.73 18.57 -24.85
N PRO A 8 -14.33 18.21 -23.70
CA PRO A 8 -15.49 17.32 -23.68
C PRO A 8 -16.61 17.88 -24.55
N THR A 9 -17.35 17.00 -25.23
CA THR A 9 -18.51 17.37 -26.06
C THR A 9 -19.56 18.16 -25.26
N GLU A 10 -19.67 17.90 -23.96
CA GLU A 10 -20.56 18.67 -23.08
C GLU A 10 -20.12 20.13 -22.94
N THR A 11 -18.82 20.40 -22.89
CA THR A 11 -18.26 21.75 -22.89
C THR A 11 -18.48 22.44 -24.23
N ALA A 12 -18.32 21.71 -25.34
CA ALA A 12 -18.57 22.23 -26.70
C ALA A 12 -20.03 22.66 -26.92
N LYS A 13 -20.97 22.00 -26.23
CA LYS A 13 -22.40 22.32 -26.25
C LYS A 13 -22.80 23.51 -25.37
N ARG A 14 -21.86 24.11 -24.64
CA ARG A 14 -22.07 25.26 -23.73
C ARG A 14 -21.13 26.39 -24.13
N GLY A 15 -21.54 27.23 -25.06
CA GLY A 15 -20.78 28.29 -25.72
C GLY A 15 -20.04 29.21 -24.78
N ARG A 16 -20.67 29.64 -23.67
CA ARG A 16 -19.95 30.45 -22.66
C ARG A 16 -18.80 29.68 -22.02
N LYS A 17 -19.02 28.41 -21.65
CA LYS A 17 -17.99 27.55 -21.07
C LYS A 17 -16.91 27.22 -22.10
N LEU A 18 -17.28 27.02 -23.35
CA LEU A 18 -16.36 26.79 -24.45
C LEU A 18 -15.44 27.99 -24.68
N ILE A 19 -16.00 29.20 -24.73
CA ILE A 19 -15.25 30.46 -24.89
C ILE A 19 -14.35 30.71 -23.69
N GLU A 20 -14.82 30.46 -22.47
CA GLU A 20 -13.99 30.53 -21.26
C GLU A 20 -12.80 29.55 -21.34
N THR A 21 -13.06 28.31 -21.79
CA THR A 21 -12.06 27.24 -21.85
C THR A 21 -11.04 27.43 -22.97
N LEU A 22 -11.49 27.90 -24.15
CA LEU A 22 -10.68 27.98 -25.37
C LEU A 22 -10.30 29.41 -25.76
N GLY A 23 -10.80 30.44 -25.08
CA GLY A 23 -10.42 31.84 -25.34
C GLY A 23 -8.92 32.05 -25.14
N SER A 24 -8.35 31.45 -24.09
CA SER A 24 -6.89 31.42 -23.87
C SER A 24 -6.11 30.62 -24.92
N ALA A 25 -6.78 29.78 -25.70
CA ALA A 25 -6.20 28.99 -26.80
C ALA A 25 -6.37 29.67 -28.17
N GLY A 26 -6.90 30.91 -28.20
CA GLY A 26 -7.02 31.71 -29.42
C GLY A 26 -8.32 31.51 -30.19
N LEU A 27 -9.38 30.97 -29.57
CA LEU A 27 -10.71 30.95 -30.17
C LEU A 27 -11.19 32.39 -30.42
N PRO A 28 -11.44 32.81 -31.67
CA PRO A 28 -11.80 34.19 -32.00
C PRO A 28 -13.31 34.43 -31.77
N ALA A 29 -13.75 34.28 -30.53
CA ALA A 29 -15.14 34.49 -30.11
C ALA A 29 -15.16 35.15 -28.73
N VAL A 30 -16.10 36.07 -28.52
CA VAL A 30 -16.34 36.70 -27.21
C VAL A 30 -17.58 36.12 -26.57
N GLU A 31 -17.79 36.33 -25.27
CA GLU A 31 -18.93 35.75 -24.54
C GLU A 31 -20.30 36.08 -25.17
N GLY A 32 -20.43 37.25 -25.83
CA GLY A 32 -21.61 37.63 -26.60
C GLY A 32 -21.94 36.71 -27.78
N ASP A 33 -20.94 36.01 -28.33
CA ASP A 33 -21.08 35.09 -29.46
C ASP A 33 -21.48 33.67 -29.03
N ALA A 34 -21.61 33.39 -27.73
CA ALA A 34 -21.77 32.03 -27.20
C ALA A 34 -22.86 31.21 -27.90
N ARG A 35 -24.05 31.78 -28.11
CA ARG A 35 -25.17 31.09 -28.79
C ARG A 35 -24.90 30.84 -30.27
N ALA A 36 -24.23 31.78 -30.94
CA ALA A 36 -23.88 31.64 -32.36
C ALA A 36 -22.83 30.54 -32.54
N VAL A 37 -21.82 30.49 -31.66
CA VAL A 37 -20.80 29.43 -31.65
C VAL A 37 -21.41 28.05 -31.36
N GLU A 38 -22.30 27.94 -30.36
CA GLU A 38 -23.03 26.70 -30.06
C GLU A 38 -23.78 26.17 -31.28
N ARG A 39 -24.56 27.06 -31.92
CA ARG A 39 -25.36 26.70 -33.09
C ARG A 39 -24.48 26.30 -34.27
N TRP A 40 -23.43 27.09 -34.56
CA TRP A 40 -22.51 26.80 -35.63
C TRP A 40 -21.80 25.46 -35.43
N LEU A 41 -21.33 25.14 -34.22
CA LEU A 41 -20.69 23.85 -33.92
C LEU A 41 -21.65 22.68 -34.11
N ALA A 42 -22.90 22.81 -33.65
CA ALA A 42 -23.90 21.77 -33.84
C ALA A 42 -24.23 21.53 -35.32
N GLU A 43 -24.39 22.61 -36.11
CA GLU A 43 -24.60 22.54 -37.55
C GLU A 43 -23.37 21.97 -38.27
N PHE A 44 -22.17 22.37 -37.87
CA PHE A 44 -20.89 21.87 -38.41
C PHE A 44 -20.70 20.38 -38.15
N GLU A 45 -20.90 19.91 -36.91
CA GLU A 45 -20.83 18.49 -36.57
C GLU A 45 -21.85 17.68 -37.38
N ALA A 46 -23.11 18.15 -37.44
CA ALA A 46 -24.17 17.49 -38.19
C ALA A 46 -23.87 17.41 -39.71
N ALA A 47 -23.31 18.47 -40.29
CA ALA A 47 -22.95 18.50 -41.71
C ALA A 47 -21.72 17.65 -42.05
N ASN A 48 -20.89 17.31 -41.06
CA ASN A 48 -19.63 16.58 -41.23
C ASN A 48 -19.60 15.23 -40.53
N VAL A 49 -20.77 14.67 -40.18
CA VAL A 49 -20.88 13.30 -39.67
C VAL A 49 -20.20 12.34 -40.66
N GLY A 50 -19.27 11.52 -40.15
CA GLY A 50 -18.48 10.58 -40.96
C GLY A 50 -17.32 11.20 -41.76
N ARG A 51 -17.18 12.53 -41.76
CA ARG A 51 -16.01 13.25 -42.33
C ARG A 51 -15.01 13.69 -41.28
N ILE A 52 -15.47 14.00 -40.06
CA ILE A 52 -14.60 14.35 -38.93
C ILE A 52 -13.82 13.09 -38.54
N PRO A 53 -12.47 13.11 -38.62
CA PRO A 53 -11.65 11.99 -38.18
C PRO A 53 -11.93 11.68 -36.71
N SER A 54 -12.15 10.41 -36.40
CA SER A 54 -12.27 9.94 -35.02
C SER A 54 -10.94 9.33 -34.60
N GLU A 55 -10.40 9.82 -33.48
CA GLU A 55 -9.19 9.27 -32.86
C GLU A 55 -9.53 8.66 -31.51
N GLN A 56 -8.85 7.57 -31.15
CA GLN A 56 -9.00 6.97 -29.84
C GLN A 56 -8.24 7.81 -28.80
N LEU A 57 -8.91 8.11 -27.69
CA LEU A 57 -8.35 8.87 -26.58
C LEU A 57 -8.29 7.97 -25.34
N ALA A 58 -7.11 7.84 -24.75
CA ALA A 58 -6.94 7.22 -23.44
C ALA A 58 -7.02 8.29 -22.35
N ARG A 59 -7.77 8.01 -21.28
CA ARG A 59 -7.90 8.93 -20.12
C ARG A 59 -6.88 8.65 -19.02
N TRP A 60 -6.22 7.51 -19.09
CA TRP A 60 -5.18 7.02 -18.18
C TRP A 60 -4.25 6.07 -18.94
N LEU A 61 -3.08 5.79 -18.37
CA LEU A 61 -2.13 4.81 -18.89
C LEU A 61 -2.47 3.39 -18.39
N GLY A 62 -2.05 2.39 -19.15
CA GLY A 62 -2.29 0.97 -18.91
C GLY A 62 -3.61 0.46 -19.48
N TRP A 63 -4.28 -0.46 -18.78
CA TRP A 63 -5.50 -1.14 -19.23
C TRP A 63 -6.67 -0.17 -19.44
N GLN A 64 -7.16 -0.14 -20.67
CA GLN A 64 -8.41 0.50 -21.05
C GLN A 64 -9.59 -0.48 -20.86
N ASP A 65 -10.82 0.02 -20.97
CA ASP A 65 -12.03 -0.78 -20.74
C ASP A 65 -12.27 -1.81 -21.85
N ASP A 66 -11.83 -1.53 -23.07
CA ASP A 66 -11.91 -2.43 -24.24
C ASP A 66 -10.83 -3.54 -24.24
N GLY A 67 -9.92 -3.54 -23.27
CA GLY A 67 -8.81 -4.48 -23.17
C GLY A 67 -7.52 -4.03 -23.86
N THR A 68 -7.49 -2.84 -24.47
CA THR A 68 -6.25 -2.22 -24.96
C THR A 68 -5.34 -1.86 -23.77
N PHE A 69 -4.02 -1.90 -23.97
CA PHE A 69 -3.05 -1.42 -22.99
C PHE A 69 -2.23 -0.26 -23.57
N VAL A 70 -2.22 0.89 -22.89
CA VAL A 70 -1.47 2.08 -23.32
C VAL A 70 -0.25 2.25 -22.41
N SER A 71 0.93 1.83 -22.87
CA SER A 71 2.14 1.82 -22.02
C SER A 71 2.82 3.19 -21.94
N SER A 72 2.72 3.97 -23.01
CA SER A 72 3.38 5.25 -23.16
C SER A 72 2.50 6.23 -23.95
N PRO A 73 2.59 7.54 -23.72
CA PRO A 73 1.98 8.55 -24.60
C PRO A 73 2.50 8.49 -26.05
N GLU A 74 3.57 7.75 -26.32
CA GLU A 74 4.17 7.57 -27.65
C GLU A 74 3.57 6.39 -28.45
N ASP A 75 2.69 5.58 -27.86
CA ASP A 75 2.12 4.35 -28.47
C ASP A 75 1.02 4.61 -29.53
N GLY A 76 0.95 5.82 -30.10
CA GLY A 76 -0.02 6.19 -31.12
C GLY A 76 -1.46 6.44 -30.62
N ILE A 77 -1.79 6.06 -29.38
CA ILE A 77 -3.04 6.45 -28.71
C ILE A 77 -2.78 7.71 -27.89
N LYS A 78 -3.53 8.78 -28.16
CA LYS A 78 -3.37 10.05 -27.45
C LYS A 78 -3.88 9.91 -26.01
N VAL A 79 -3.00 10.18 -25.06
CA VAL A 79 -3.32 10.21 -23.62
C VAL A 79 -3.80 11.63 -23.25
N ASP A 80 -5.11 11.78 -23.07
CA ASP A 80 -5.77 13.03 -22.69
C ASP A 80 -6.34 12.92 -21.27
N VAL A 81 -5.45 13.19 -20.31
CA VAL A 81 -5.77 13.10 -18.88
C VAL A 81 -6.83 14.13 -18.46
N PRO A 82 -7.73 13.76 -17.54
CA PRO A 82 -8.83 14.60 -17.04
C PRO A 82 -8.36 15.80 -16.20
N PHE A 83 -7.23 15.69 -15.51
CA PHE A 83 -6.72 16.73 -14.60
C PHE A 83 -5.43 17.35 -15.14
N GLU A 84 -5.31 18.67 -15.07
CA GLU A 84 -4.13 19.41 -15.56
C GLU A 84 -2.84 18.90 -14.89
N GLU A 85 -2.89 18.62 -13.59
CA GLU A 85 -1.71 18.19 -12.81
C GLU A 85 -1.22 16.78 -13.20
N GLN A 86 -2.03 15.98 -13.90
CA GLN A 86 -1.63 14.67 -14.41
C GLN A 86 -0.84 14.76 -15.73
N ARG A 87 -0.83 15.90 -16.42
CA ARG A 87 -0.19 16.02 -17.75
C ARG A 87 1.32 15.82 -17.71
N GLY A 88 2.01 16.42 -16.75
CA GLY A 88 3.45 16.22 -16.55
C GLY A 88 3.77 14.75 -16.25
N PRO A 89 3.15 14.14 -15.22
CA PRO A 89 3.30 12.73 -14.89
C PRO A 89 2.98 11.77 -16.05
N ALA A 90 1.95 12.05 -16.86
CA ALA A 90 1.63 11.26 -18.05
C ALA A 90 2.76 11.32 -19.09
N ARG A 91 3.32 12.51 -19.34
CA ARG A 91 4.46 12.71 -20.25
C ARG A 91 5.73 12.02 -19.79
N ALA A 92 5.90 11.83 -18.49
CA ALA A 92 7.05 11.14 -17.91
C ALA A 92 7.16 9.66 -18.34
N HIS A 93 6.10 9.07 -18.88
CA HIS A 93 6.10 7.70 -19.41
C HIS A 93 6.64 7.61 -20.85
N ALA A 94 7.26 8.70 -21.36
CA ALA A 94 8.01 8.68 -22.61
C ALA A 94 9.30 7.86 -22.46
N ARG A 95 9.83 7.38 -23.60
CA ARG A 95 11.02 6.53 -23.63
C ARG A 95 12.30 7.34 -23.78
N LYS A 96 13.38 6.90 -23.15
CA LYS A 96 14.72 7.45 -23.34
C LYS A 96 15.78 6.36 -23.36
N GLY A 97 16.79 6.51 -24.21
CA GLY A 97 17.82 5.49 -24.39
C GLY A 97 17.29 4.28 -25.14
N GLY A 98 17.53 3.08 -24.63
CA GLY A 98 17.18 1.84 -25.31
C GLY A 98 17.12 0.64 -24.37
N LEU A 99 16.41 -0.40 -24.80
CA LEU A 99 16.14 -1.60 -24.00
C LEU A 99 17.41 -2.37 -23.62
N ASP A 100 18.41 -2.47 -24.50
CA ASP A 100 19.62 -3.23 -24.21
C ASP A 100 20.49 -2.56 -23.13
N GLY A 101 20.59 -1.22 -23.16
CA GLY A 101 21.24 -0.48 -22.06
C GLY A 101 20.48 -0.60 -20.74
N TRP A 102 19.14 -0.68 -20.79
CA TRP A 102 18.33 -0.98 -19.60
C TRP A 102 18.61 -2.39 -19.08
N ARG A 103 18.68 -3.41 -19.95
CA ARG A 103 19.02 -4.79 -19.57
C ARG A 103 20.41 -4.88 -18.94
N GLU A 104 21.41 -4.28 -19.55
CA GLU A 104 22.78 -4.22 -19.01
C GLU A 104 22.79 -3.59 -17.61
N THR A 105 22.06 -2.49 -17.43
CA THR A 105 21.91 -1.83 -16.14
C THR A 105 21.28 -2.76 -15.10
N ILE A 106 20.14 -3.39 -15.43
CA ILE A 106 19.38 -4.23 -14.50
C ILE A 106 20.07 -5.57 -14.21
N SER A 107 20.97 -6.04 -15.08
CA SER A 107 21.80 -7.23 -14.82
C SER A 107 22.62 -7.12 -13.52
N GLN A 108 23.03 -5.90 -13.17
CA GLN A 108 23.80 -5.61 -11.96
C GLN A 108 22.98 -5.83 -10.66
N LEU A 109 21.66 -6.03 -10.77
CA LEU A 109 20.79 -6.32 -9.64
C LEU A 109 20.77 -7.80 -9.25
N ALA A 110 21.46 -8.69 -9.99
CA ALA A 110 21.39 -10.14 -9.79
C ALA A 110 21.57 -10.57 -8.32
N ASP A 111 22.52 -9.95 -7.60
CA ASP A 111 22.83 -10.26 -6.20
C ASP A 111 22.05 -9.42 -5.17
N PHE A 112 21.09 -8.60 -5.61
CA PHE A 112 20.34 -7.66 -4.77
C PHE A 112 18.83 -7.94 -4.83
N PRO A 113 18.32 -8.83 -3.96
CA PRO A 113 16.92 -9.26 -4.01
C PRO A 113 15.90 -8.12 -3.87
N VAL A 114 16.15 -7.13 -3.02
CA VAL A 114 15.16 -6.05 -2.75
C VAL A 114 14.91 -5.17 -3.99
N PRO A 115 15.93 -4.62 -4.70
CA PRO A 115 15.73 -3.97 -5.98
C PRO A 115 15.08 -4.87 -7.04
N ARG A 116 15.42 -6.17 -7.09
CA ARG A 116 14.80 -7.13 -8.01
C ARG A 116 13.29 -7.26 -7.75
N VAL A 117 12.89 -7.35 -6.49
CA VAL A 117 11.47 -7.39 -6.09
C VAL A 117 10.74 -6.10 -6.49
N ALA A 118 11.39 -4.93 -6.38
CA ALA A 118 10.81 -3.67 -6.83
C ALA A 118 10.56 -3.67 -8.35
N VAL A 119 11.54 -4.14 -9.15
CA VAL A 119 11.39 -4.32 -10.61
C VAL A 119 10.32 -5.35 -10.95
N ALA A 120 10.27 -6.47 -10.22
CA ALA A 120 9.24 -7.48 -10.37
C ALA A 120 7.84 -6.91 -10.08
N ALA A 121 7.69 -6.01 -9.10
CA ALA A 121 6.44 -5.32 -8.84
C ALA A 121 6.01 -4.39 -9.98
N ALA A 122 6.96 -3.68 -10.60
CA ALA A 122 6.67 -2.92 -11.82
C ALA A 122 6.15 -3.80 -12.96
N LEU A 123 6.73 -4.99 -13.14
CA LEU A 123 6.30 -5.96 -14.15
C LEU A 123 5.01 -6.71 -13.76
N ALA A 124 4.72 -6.84 -12.47
CA ALA A 124 3.53 -7.52 -11.95
C ALA A 124 2.26 -6.67 -12.04
N ALA A 125 2.37 -5.33 -12.00
CA ALA A 125 1.23 -4.42 -12.09
C ALA A 125 0.26 -4.73 -13.25
N PRO A 126 0.70 -4.97 -14.51
CA PRO A 126 -0.22 -5.32 -15.60
C PRO A 126 -0.91 -6.68 -15.42
N LEU A 127 -0.40 -7.57 -14.56
CA LEU A 127 -0.99 -8.88 -14.29
C LEU A 127 -2.17 -8.82 -13.33
N LEU A 128 -2.38 -7.71 -12.61
CA LEU A 128 -3.48 -7.56 -11.66
C LEU A 128 -4.85 -7.79 -12.31
N LYS A 129 -5.16 -7.09 -13.41
CA LYS A 129 -6.42 -7.23 -14.17
C LYS A 129 -6.71 -8.66 -14.63
N PRO A 130 -5.82 -9.34 -15.41
CA PRO A 130 -6.11 -10.68 -15.91
C PRO A 130 -6.18 -11.73 -14.81
N LEU A 131 -5.48 -11.54 -13.68
CA LEU A 131 -5.53 -12.42 -12.52
C LEU A 131 -6.71 -12.13 -11.58
N GLY A 132 -7.31 -10.94 -11.66
CA GLY A 132 -8.37 -10.50 -10.75
C GLY A 132 -7.84 -10.16 -9.35
N LEU A 133 -6.63 -9.63 -9.26
CA LEU A 133 -6.03 -9.15 -8.01
C LEU A 133 -6.31 -7.66 -7.83
N ASN A 134 -6.58 -7.25 -6.60
CA ASN A 134 -6.69 -5.82 -6.28
C ASN A 134 -5.30 -5.20 -6.10
N SER A 135 -5.27 -3.87 -6.13
CA SER A 135 -4.08 -3.11 -5.78
C SER A 135 -3.56 -3.45 -4.38
N PHE A 136 -2.25 -3.34 -4.20
CA PHE A 136 -1.58 -3.57 -2.94
C PHE A 136 -0.29 -2.76 -2.85
N THR A 137 0.31 -2.70 -1.66
CA THR A 137 1.53 -1.94 -1.41
C THR A 137 2.73 -2.86 -1.31
N LEU A 138 3.81 -2.52 -2.02
CA LEU A 138 5.16 -2.98 -1.73
C LEU A 138 5.92 -1.85 -1.03
N ASP A 139 6.34 -2.07 0.20
CA ASP A 139 7.03 -1.10 1.04
C ASP A 139 8.49 -1.50 1.30
N ILE A 140 9.41 -0.58 1.02
CA ILE A 140 10.84 -0.75 1.25
C ILE A 140 11.26 0.20 2.37
N SER A 141 11.35 -0.33 3.58
CA SER A 141 11.54 0.48 4.79
C SER A 141 12.77 0.09 5.57
N SER A 142 13.86 0.82 5.42
CA SER A 142 15.10 0.56 6.15
C SER A 142 15.66 1.84 6.77
N ARG A 143 16.24 1.72 7.97
CA ARG A 143 16.98 2.81 8.63
C ARG A 143 18.22 3.26 7.85
N SER A 144 18.73 2.40 6.95
CA SER A 144 19.76 2.82 5.99
C SER A 144 19.19 3.84 5.03
N THR A 145 19.85 4.99 4.90
CA THR A 145 19.52 6.05 3.93
C THR A 145 19.94 5.69 2.51
N LYS A 146 20.63 4.56 2.30
CA LYS A 146 21.26 4.23 1.02
C LYS A 146 20.40 3.25 0.21
N GLY A 147 19.97 3.69 -0.97
CA GLY A 147 19.49 2.82 -2.04
C GLY A 147 17.99 2.56 -2.12
N LYS A 148 17.16 3.05 -1.19
CA LYS A 148 15.69 2.94 -1.25
C LYS A 148 15.13 3.65 -2.49
N THR A 149 15.42 4.93 -2.64
CA THR A 149 15.05 5.71 -3.83
C THR A 149 15.61 5.07 -5.09
N THR A 150 16.85 4.58 -5.09
CA THR A 150 17.42 3.86 -6.25
C THR A 150 16.60 2.62 -6.60
N ALA A 151 16.18 1.81 -5.63
CA ALA A 151 15.35 0.63 -5.89
C ALA A 151 13.98 1.02 -6.50
N LEU A 152 13.36 2.09 -5.99
CA LEU A 152 12.14 2.65 -6.57
C LEU A 152 12.36 3.17 -8.00
N GLN A 153 13.50 3.82 -8.26
CA GLN A 153 13.89 4.28 -9.58
C GLN A 153 14.11 3.12 -10.56
N CYS A 154 14.71 2.01 -10.11
CA CYS A 154 14.83 0.79 -10.91
C CYS A 154 13.45 0.27 -11.32
N ALA A 155 12.51 0.19 -10.38
CA ALA A 155 11.15 -0.23 -10.67
C ALA A 155 10.43 0.71 -11.64
N LEU A 156 10.49 2.02 -11.38
CA LEU A 156 9.82 3.03 -12.20
C LEU A 156 10.38 3.08 -13.63
N SER A 157 11.68 2.84 -13.80
CA SER A 157 12.35 2.83 -15.11
C SER A 157 11.80 1.82 -16.10
N VAL A 158 11.06 0.80 -15.62
CA VAL A 158 10.33 -0.14 -16.47
C VAL A 158 9.32 0.60 -17.36
N TRP A 159 8.68 1.65 -16.83
CA TRP A 159 7.53 2.31 -17.45
C TRP A 159 7.72 3.81 -17.73
N ALA A 160 8.58 4.50 -16.98
CA ALA A 160 8.69 5.95 -17.02
C ALA A 160 10.08 6.46 -16.67
N ASP A 161 10.32 7.74 -16.91
CA ASP A 161 11.50 8.46 -16.44
C ASP A 161 11.55 8.45 -14.90
N PRO A 162 12.53 7.77 -14.30
CA PRO A 162 12.63 7.64 -12.85
C PRO A 162 13.28 8.87 -12.19
N SER A 163 13.61 9.91 -12.97
CA SER A 163 14.14 11.16 -12.45
C SER A 163 13.15 11.85 -11.52
N GLU A 164 13.66 12.39 -10.42
CA GLU A 164 12.90 13.22 -9.47
C GLU A 164 12.30 14.47 -10.15
N HIS A 165 12.85 14.89 -11.30
CA HIS A 165 12.36 16.04 -12.07
C HIS A 165 11.25 15.70 -13.07
N ALA A 166 11.09 14.43 -13.44
CA ALA A 166 10.13 14.01 -14.47
C ALA A 166 8.69 13.89 -13.95
N SER A 167 8.49 13.96 -12.63
CA SER A 167 7.18 13.92 -11.96
C SER A 167 6.43 12.57 -12.01
N ALA A 168 7.02 11.49 -12.52
CA ALA A 168 6.45 10.14 -12.42
C ALA A 168 6.51 9.59 -10.99
N MET A 169 7.60 9.89 -10.27
CA MET A 169 7.76 9.62 -8.84
C MET A 169 7.21 10.79 -8.03
N SER A 170 6.46 10.50 -6.97
CA SER A 170 5.94 11.51 -6.03
C SER A 170 6.51 11.28 -4.63
N ASN A 171 6.35 12.25 -3.73
CA ASN A 171 6.60 12.05 -2.30
C ASN A 171 5.30 12.17 -1.51
N TRP A 172 5.34 11.80 -0.23
CA TRP A 172 4.18 11.82 0.66
C TRP A 172 3.77 13.23 1.15
N ARG A 173 4.53 14.28 0.81
CA ARG A 173 4.21 15.68 1.15
C ARG A 173 3.14 16.25 0.21
N THR A 174 1.92 15.73 0.32
CA THR A 174 0.82 16.07 -0.58
C THR A 174 -0.53 15.90 0.11
N THR A 175 -1.62 16.07 -0.64
CA THR A 175 -2.99 15.85 -0.14
C THR A 175 -3.53 14.50 -0.62
N LEU A 176 -4.49 13.92 0.10
CA LEU A 176 -5.15 12.67 -0.31
C LEU A 176 -5.69 12.76 -1.74
N TYR A 177 -6.34 13.86 -2.11
CA TYR A 177 -6.91 14.00 -3.45
C TYR A 177 -5.84 14.05 -4.55
N ALA A 178 -4.67 14.63 -4.27
CA ALA A 178 -3.55 14.58 -5.19
C ALA A 178 -2.99 13.16 -5.33
N ILE A 179 -2.95 12.38 -4.24
CA ILE A 179 -2.57 10.95 -4.28
C ILE A 179 -3.56 10.14 -5.12
N GLU A 180 -4.87 10.29 -4.89
CA GLU A 180 -5.91 9.62 -5.67
C GLU A 180 -5.80 9.95 -7.18
N LYS A 181 -5.51 11.21 -7.54
CA LYS A 181 -5.23 11.58 -8.94
C LYS A 181 -3.99 10.88 -9.50
N ARG A 182 -2.95 10.67 -8.69
CA ARG A 182 -1.76 9.91 -9.13
C ARG A 182 -2.08 8.42 -9.31
N LEU A 183 -2.81 7.82 -8.39
CA LEU A 183 -3.27 6.44 -8.51
C LEU A 183 -4.17 6.27 -9.76
N ASN A 184 -5.08 7.21 -10.01
CA ASN A 184 -6.00 7.18 -11.14
C ASN A 184 -5.32 7.33 -12.51
N LEU A 185 -4.13 7.90 -12.57
CA LEU A 185 -3.39 8.08 -13.82
C LEU A 185 -3.02 6.73 -14.47
N VAL A 186 -2.90 5.66 -13.68
CA VAL A 186 -2.38 4.37 -14.12
C VAL A 186 -3.33 3.22 -13.78
N ARG A 187 -3.42 2.24 -14.69
CA ARG A 187 -4.13 0.97 -14.49
C ARG A 187 -3.31 -0.20 -15.02
N GLY A 188 -2.64 -0.94 -14.16
CA GLY A 188 -1.67 -1.96 -14.55
C GLY A 188 -0.26 -1.42 -14.75
N ILE A 189 0.04 -0.24 -14.21
CA ILE A 189 1.40 0.33 -14.09
C ILE A 189 1.55 0.76 -12.62
N VAL A 190 2.75 0.65 -12.06
CA VAL A 190 3.05 1.03 -10.67
C VAL A 190 2.83 2.53 -10.41
N THR A 191 2.50 2.85 -9.16
CA THR A 191 2.55 4.21 -8.64
C THR A 191 3.63 4.29 -7.56
N VAL A 192 4.46 5.33 -7.56
CA VAL A 192 5.63 5.41 -6.69
C VAL A 192 5.54 6.64 -5.78
N PHE A 193 5.61 6.39 -4.47
CA PHE A 193 5.68 7.41 -3.43
C PHE A 193 6.94 7.20 -2.57
N ASP A 194 7.92 8.08 -2.75
CA ASP A 194 9.19 8.04 -2.01
C ASP A 194 9.08 8.84 -0.70
N GLU A 195 9.81 8.37 0.31
CA GLU A 195 10.02 9.03 1.60
C GLU A 195 8.74 9.32 2.40
N THR A 196 8.27 8.32 3.15
CA THR A 196 7.13 8.49 4.08
C THR A 196 7.37 9.59 5.12
N MET A 197 8.62 9.88 5.53
CA MET A 197 8.89 10.95 6.50
C MET A 197 8.65 12.36 5.94
N ALA A 198 8.41 12.50 4.63
CA ALA A 198 8.01 13.77 4.04
C ALA A 198 6.56 14.16 4.38
N VAL A 199 5.75 13.22 4.89
CA VAL A 199 4.37 13.48 5.29
C VAL A 199 4.31 14.39 6.50
N THR A 200 3.33 15.29 6.54
CA THR A 200 3.07 16.14 7.70
C THR A 200 2.09 15.53 8.68
N ASP A 201 1.33 14.53 8.24
CA ASP A 201 0.25 13.86 8.97
C ASP A 201 0.24 12.37 8.61
N ASP A 202 0.61 11.52 9.56
CA ASP A 202 0.69 10.06 9.39
C ASP A 202 -0.67 9.44 9.03
N THR A 203 -1.79 10.09 9.39
CA THR A 203 -3.14 9.59 9.07
C THR A 203 -3.41 9.54 7.56
N LEU A 204 -2.73 10.38 6.78
CA LEU A 204 -2.80 10.35 5.32
C LEU A 204 -2.30 9.01 4.75
N ILE A 205 -1.21 8.48 5.33
CA ILE A 205 -0.63 7.20 4.89
C ILE A 205 -1.59 6.06 5.22
N ASP A 206 -2.13 6.02 6.45
CA ASP A 206 -3.12 5.01 6.84
C ASP A 206 -4.33 5.01 5.92
N GLU A 207 -4.88 6.19 5.61
CA GLU A 207 -6.03 6.33 4.74
C GLU A 207 -5.75 5.82 3.31
N VAL A 208 -4.58 6.13 2.75
CA VAL A 208 -4.17 5.63 1.42
C VAL A 208 -4.00 4.12 1.45
N LEU A 209 -3.33 3.56 2.47
CA LEU A 209 -3.14 2.11 2.61
C LEU A 209 -4.46 1.37 2.78
N TYR A 210 -5.44 1.98 3.43
CA TYR A 210 -6.78 1.44 3.58
C TYR A 210 -7.58 1.46 2.26
N GLN A 211 -7.51 2.55 1.49
CA GLN A 211 -8.27 2.72 0.24
C GLN A 211 -7.65 2.00 -0.95
N LEU A 212 -6.33 1.86 -0.99
CA LEU A 212 -5.62 1.32 -2.14
C LEU A 212 -6.22 -0.01 -2.63
N PRO A 213 -6.48 -1.03 -1.79
CA PRO A 213 -7.02 -2.31 -2.21
C PRO A 213 -8.49 -2.27 -2.64
N MET A 214 -9.19 -1.15 -2.41
CA MET A 214 -10.55 -0.91 -2.90
C MET A 214 -10.57 -0.53 -4.38
N ASN A 215 -9.42 -0.16 -4.97
CA ASN A 215 -9.29 0.24 -6.38
C ASN A 215 -10.07 1.52 -6.76
N HIS A 216 -10.48 2.34 -5.79
CA HIS A 216 -11.14 3.61 -6.03
C HIS A 216 -11.04 4.57 -4.84
N GLY A 217 -11.08 5.87 -5.15
CA GLY A 217 -11.06 6.95 -4.16
C GLY A 217 -12.42 7.24 -3.56
N LYS A 218 -12.47 8.20 -2.63
CA LYS A 218 -13.73 8.58 -1.97
C LYS A 218 -14.81 9.03 -2.96
N ALA A 219 -16.06 8.69 -2.62
CA ALA A 219 -17.25 9.19 -3.31
C ALA A 219 -17.34 10.73 -3.24
N ARG A 220 -17.65 11.39 -4.37
CA ARG A 220 -17.79 12.83 -4.52
C ARG A 220 -18.91 13.14 -5.50
N SER A 221 -19.76 14.10 -5.19
CA SER A 221 -20.77 14.58 -6.14
C SER A 221 -20.12 15.34 -7.30
N GLY A 222 -20.41 14.96 -8.54
CA GLY A 222 -20.06 15.76 -9.74
C GLY A 222 -18.63 15.59 -10.29
N GLY A 223 -17.95 14.48 -9.98
CA GLY A 223 -16.61 14.18 -10.52
C GLY A 223 -16.60 13.76 -12.00
N ALA A 224 -15.47 13.98 -12.70
CA ALA A 224 -15.28 13.65 -14.11
C ALA A 224 -15.43 12.15 -14.46
N PHE A 225 -15.42 11.26 -13.46
CA PHE A 225 -15.55 9.80 -13.61
C PHE A 225 -16.77 9.22 -12.87
N GLY A 226 -17.79 10.04 -12.64
CA GLY A 226 -18.81 9.71 -11.65
C GLY A 226 -18.24 9.85 -10.24
N ASN A 227 -18.91 9.25 -9.25
CA ASN A 227 -18.64 9.62 -7.86
C ASN A 227 -17.21 9.29 -7.38
N MET A 228 -16.38 8.48 -8.05
CA MET A 228 -15.08 8.02 -7.52
C MET A 228 -13.98 7.99 -8.58
N LEU A 229 -12.72 8.16 -8.18
CA LEU A 229 -11.56 7.99 -9.07
C LEU A 229 -11.07 6.53 -9.03
N PRO A 230 -11.22 5.74 -10.10
CA PRO A 230 -10.75 4.34 -10.12
C PRO A 230 -9.25 4.23 -10.38
N TRP A 231 -8.62 3.15 -9.88
CA TRP A 231 -7.24 2.77 -10.15
C TRP A 231 -7.04 1.27 -10.08
N GLU A 232 -5.92 0.79 -10.60
CA GLU A 232 -5.47 -0.59 -10.44
C GLU A 232 -3.94 -0.58 -10.53
N THR A 233 -3.23 -0.68 -9.41
CA THR A 233 -1.79 -0.42 -9.37
C THR A 233 -1.13 -1.18 -8.23
N ILE A 234 0.19 -1.36 -8.32
CA ILE A 234 0.99 -1.70 -7.15
C ILE A 234 1.62 -0.39 -6.67
N LEU A 235 1.31 0.00 -5.44
CA LEU A 235 1.92 1.16 -4.80
C LEU A 235 3.31 0.76 -4.30
N LEU A 236 4.34 1.41 -4.83
CA LEU A 236 5.70 1.30 -4.31
C LEU A 236 5.94 2.45 -3.33
N SER A 237 6.26 2.10 -2.10
CA SER A 237 6.55 3.03 -1.01
C SER A 237 7.95 2.82 -0.47
N SER A 238 8.58 3.89 0.01
CA SER A 238 9.81 3.80 0.79
C SER A 238 9.74 4.68 2.04
N GLY A 239 10.50 4.30 3.07
CA GLY A 239 10.59 5.09 4.30
C GLY A 239 11.67 4.61 5.25
N GLU A 240 11.77 5.29 6.39
CA GLU A 240 12.55 4.82 7.55
C GLU A 240 11.70 3.98 8.51
N ARG A 241 10.39 4.24 8.55
CA ARG A 241 9.39 3.49 9.33
C ARG A 241 8.61 2.57 8.38
N PRO A 242 8.44 1.26 8.70
CA PRO A 242 7.63 0.36 7.90
C PRO A 242 6.20 0.87 7.65
N ALA A 243 5.67 0.74 6.44
CA ALA A 243 4.28 1.12 6.13
C ALA A 243 3.25 0.49 7.10
N LEU A 244 3.55 -0.71 7.61
CA LEU A 244 2.74 -1.42 8.61
C LEU A 244 2.62 -0.68 9.95
N SER A 245 3.55 0.22 10.30
CA SER A 245 3.44 1.00 11.54
C SER A 245 2.43 2.13 11.45
N PHE A 246 2.02 2.53 10.25
CA PHE A 246 1.07 3.62 10.03
C PHE A 246 -0.38 3.14 10.11
N THR A 247 -0.65 1.84 9.96
CA THR A 247 -2.02 1.32 9.93
C THR A 247 -2.39 0.46 11.13
N THR A 248 -3.63 0.60 11.57
CA THR A 248 -4.24 -0.24 12.61
C THR A 248 -5.20 -1.28 12.04
N SER A 249 -5.57 -1.15 10.75
CA SER A 249 -6.48 -2.06 10.06
C SER A 249 -5.77 -3.35 9.66
N GLN A 250 -6.19 -4.48 10.25
CA GLN A 250 -5.69 -5.81 9.84
C GLN A 250 -5.96 -6.10 8.35
N GLY A 251 -7.05 -5.56 7.80
CA GLY A 251 -7.39 -5.68 6.38
C GLY A 251 -6.39 -4.95 5.48
N ALA A 252 -6.00 -3.73 5.86
CA ALA A 252 -4.99 -2.96 5.14
C ALA A 252 -3.59 -3.59 5.31
N ALA A 253 -3.23 -3.98 6.55
CA ALA A 253 -1.96 -4.66 6.85
C ALA A 253 -1.76 -5.96 6.04
N ALA A 254 -2.84 -6.68 5.75
CA ALA A 254 -2.81 -7.87 4.92
C ALA A 254 -2.55 -7.60 3.43
N ARG A 255 -2.65 -6.35 2.98
CA ARG A 255 -2.38 -5.88 1.61
C ARG A 255 -1.08 -5.08 1.50
N ILE A 256 -0.21 -5.19 2.48
CA ILE A 256 1.12 -4.59 2.49
C ILE A 256 2.15 -5.71 2.52
N LEU A 257 3.02 -5.72 1.51
CA LEU A 257 4.25 -6.50 1.49
C LEU A 257 5.39 -5.56 1.87
N GLY A 258 5.91 -5.67 3.09
CA GLY A 258 6.99 -4.82 3.58
C GLY A 258 8.29 -5.59 3.73
N THR A 259 9.41 -4.95 3.40
CA THR A 259 10.75 -5.45 3.73
C THR A 259 11.57 -4.38 4.44
N THR A 260 12.34 -4.79 5.44
CA THR A 260 13.26 -3.91 6.16
C THR A 260 14.73 -4.12 5.81
N ILE A 261 15.00 -4.98 4.83
CA ILE A 261 16.33 -5.29 4.35
C ILE A 261 16.83 -4.12 3.50
N ALA A 262 18.06 -3.68 3.76
CA ALA A 262 18.68 -2.60 3.00
C ALA A 262 18.83 -3.00 1.52
N PRO A 263 18.37 -2.18 0.54
CA PRO A 263 18.28 -2.63 -0.85
C PRO A 263 19.59 -3.13 -1.48
N PHE A 264 20.70 -2.47 -1.16
CA PHE A 264 22.02 -2.81 -1.70
C PHE A 264 22.99 -3.34 -0.64
N GLY A 265 22.49 -3.72 0.54
CA GLY A 265 23.31 -4.19 1.66
C GLY A 265 24.45 -3.25 2.05
N ASP A 266 25.45 -3.81 2.73
CA ASP A 266 26.70 -3.11 3.04
C ASP A 266 27.66 -3.21 1.85
N GLY A 267 28.21 -2.07 1.40
CA GLY A 267 29.18 -2.02 0.30
C GLY A 267 28.59 -1.93 -1.12
N GLY A 268 27.29 -2.16 -1.33
CA GLY A 268 26.64 -2.04 -2.65
C GLY A 268 26.37 -0.61 -3.14
N GLY A 269 26.96 0.40 -2.50
CA GLY A 269 26.73 1.82 -2.84
C GLY A 269 27.20 2.20 -4.24
N ALA A 270 28.32 1.62 -4.71
CA ALA A 270 28.82 1.85 -6.07
C ALA A 270 27.84 1.29 -7.11
N THR A 271 27.34 0.07 -6.90
CA THR A 271 26.31 -0.54 -7.74
C THR A 271 25.02 0.28 -7.73
N ALA A 272 24.58 0.76 -6.56
CA ALA A 272 23.40 1.61 -6.47
C ALA A 272 23.54 2.90 -7.30
N ALA A 273 24.72 3.54 -7.29
CA ALA A 273 24.99 4.72 -8.08
C ALA A 273 25.03 4.40 -9.58
N ALA A 274 25.75 3.36 -10.00
CA ALA A 274 25.85 2.95 -11.39
C ALA A 274 24.49 2.55 -11.98
N VAL A 275 23.70 1.80 -11.23
CA VAL A 275 22.35 1.41 -11.64
C VAL A 275 21.44 2.63 -11.75
N ARG A 276 21.50 3.56 -10.78
CA ARG A 276 20.73 4.82 -10.85
C ARG A 276 21.06 5.59 -12.13
N GLU A 277 22.33 5.75 -12.46
CA GLU A 277 22.75 6.42 -13.70
C GLU A 277 22.23 5.69 -14.94
N GLY A 278 22.37 4.37 -14.98
CA GLY A 278 21.89 3.55 -16.09
C GLY A 278 20.39 3.68 -16.34
N VAL A 279 19.56 3.64 -15.29
CA VAL A 279 18.10 3.76 -15.45
C VAL A 279 17.63 5.19 -15.77
N LEU A 280 18.43 6.21 -15.43
CA LEU A 280 18.17 7.60 -15.87
C LEU A 280 18.54 7.81 -17.35
N ALA A 281 19.48 7.02 -17.87
CA ALA A 281 19.87 7.03 -19.27
C ALA A 281 18.96 6.15 -20.16
N HIS A 282 18.46 5.04 -19.62
CA HIS A 282 17.64 4.04 -20.31
C HIS A 282 16.38 3.73 -19.50
N HIS A 283 15.20 4.12 -19.98
CA HIS A 283 13.92 3.86 -19.28
C HIS A 283 12.70 3.90 -20.22
N GLY A 284 11.59 3.37 -19.72
CA GLY A 284 10.30 3.33 -20.42
C GLY A 284 10.19 2.24 -21.48
N HIS A 285 11.19 1.36 -21.61
CA HIS A 285 11.26 0.33 -22.65
C HIS A 285 10.78 -1.06 -22.18
N ALA A 286 11.12 -1.45 -20.95
CA ALA A 286 10.91 -2.82 -20.48
C ALA A 286 9.43 -3.17 -20.26
N GLY A 287 8.64 -2.22 -19.76
CA GLY A 287 7.19 -2.39 -19.59
C GLY A 287 6.46 -2.65 -20.91
N PRO A 288 6.66 -1.82 -21.96
CA PRO A 288 6.15 -2.09 -23.30
C PRO A 288 6.53 -3.46 -23.86
N GLU A 289 7.80 -3.88 -23.72
CA GLU A 289 8.26 -5.21 -24.15
C GLU A 289 7.51 -6.33 -23.40
N PHE A 290 7.43 -6.21 -22.07
CA PHE A 290 6.76 -7.20 -21.24
C PHE A 290 5.26 -7.32 -21.55
N ILE A 291 4.56 -6.19 -21.70
CA ILE A 291 3.11 -6.22 -21.92
C ILE A 291 2.76 -6.80 -23.30
N GLN A 292 3.60 -6.63 -24.32
CA GLN A 292 3.41 -7.29 -25.61
C GLN A 292 3.44 -8.83 -25.48
N TYR A 293 4.37 -9.36 -24.68
CA TYR A 293 4.41 -10.79 -24.37
C TYR A 293 3.16 -11.25 -23.60
N ILE A 294 2.73 -10.48 -22.60
CA ILE A 294 1.50 -10.80 -21.83
C ILE A 294 0.26 -10.78 -22.72
N LEU A 295 0.08 -9.74 -23.54
CA LEU A 295 -1.04 -9.64 -24.48
C LEU A 295 -1.06 -10.81 -25.47
N SER A 296 0.11 -11.18 -26.00
CA SER A 296 0.26 -12.33 -26.90
C SER A 296 -0.14 -13.63 -26.21
N GLY A 297 0.24 -13.82 -24.94
CA GLY A 297 -0.16 -14.96 -24.13
C GLY A 297 -1.66 -14.98 -23.82
N LEU A 298 -2.26 -13.83 -23.52
CA LEU A 298 -3.69 -13.69 -23.24
C LEU A 298 -4.57 -13.94 -24.48
N ALA A 299 -4.06 -13.63 -25.68
CA ALA A 299 -4.75 -13.86 -26.95
C ALA A 299 -4.79 -15.35 -27.35
N GLN A 300 -3.94 -16.19 -26.77
CA GLN A 300 -3.96 -17.64 -27.03
C GLN A 300 -5.24 -18.29 -26.46
N PRO A 301 -5.70 -19.43 -27.03
CA PRO A 301 -6.78 -20.21 -26.45
C PRO A 301 -6.51 -20.55 -24.97
N ASN A 302 -7.45 -20.24 -24.08
CA ASN A 302 -7.34 -20.41 -22.64
C ASN A 302 -6.13 -19.69 -21.99
N GLY A 303 -5.58 -18.66 -22.65
CA GLY A 303 -4.39 -17.93 -22.18
C GLY A 303 -4.56 -17.34 -20.79
N ARG A 304 -5.72 -16.73 -20.52
CA ARG A 304 -6.07 -16.19 -19.20
C ARG A 304 -6.13 -17.29 -18.13
N ASP A 305 -6.71 -18.44 -18.43
CA ASP A 305 -6.84 -19.54 -17.47
C ASP A 305 -5.48 -20.17 -17.16
N ARG A 306 -4.61 -20.30 -18.17
CA ARG A 306 -3.21 -20.72 -17.98
C ARG A 306 -2.42 -19.76 -17.08
N LEU A 307 -2.59 -18.46 -17.28
CA LEU A 307 -1.95 -17.45 -16.42
C LEU A 307 -2.44 -17.58 -14.96
N LYS A 308 -3.76 -17.74 -14.77
CA LYS A 308 -4.36 -17.96 -13.45
C LYS A 308 -3.90 -19.25 -12.79
N GLU A 309 -3.75 -20.33 -13.55
CA GLU A 309 -3.26 -21.61 -13.04
C GLU A 309 -1.82 -21.53 -12.54
N HIS A 310 -0.94 -20.86 -13.30
CA HIS A 310 0.44 -20.66 -12.89
C HIS A 310 0.53 -19.78 -11.65
N HIS A 311 -0.26 -18.69 -11.60
CA HIS A 311 -0.37 -17.87 -10.39
C HIS A 311 -0.85 -18.69 -9.19
N ARG A 312 -1.92 -19.49 -9.34
CA ARG A 312 -2.45 -20.35 -8.27
C ARG A 312 -1.42 -21.34 -7.74
N THR A 313 -0.63 -21.96 -8.62
CA THR A 313 0.45 -22.88 -8.22
C THR A 313 1.45 -22.17 -7.31
N LEU A 314 1.89 -20.97 -7.69
CA LEU A 314 2.78 -20.16 -6.85
C LEU A 314 2.11 -19.71 -5.54
N VAL A 315 0.81 -19.39 -5.56
CA VAL A 315 0.05 -19.09 -4.33
C VAL A 315 0.13 -20.26 -3.36
N ASP A 316 -0.10 -21.48 -3.85
CA ASP A 316 -0.06 -22.68 -3.01
C ASP A 316 1.35 -22.92 -2.43
N GLU A 317 2.40 -22.63 -3.19
CA GLU A 317 3.78 -22.72 -2.71
C GLU A 317 4.15 -21.64 -1.69
N PHE A 318 3.59 -20.43 -1.78
CA PHE A 318 3.87 -19.34 -0.84
C PHE A 318 2.93 -19.31 0.38
N ARG A 319 1.93 -20.20 0.46
CA ARG A 319 1.08 -20.34 1.65
C ARG A 319 1.91 -20.79 2.86
N GLY A 320 1.92 -19.95 3.90
CA GLY A 320 2.44 -20.29 5.22
C GLY A 320 1.36 -20.81 6.17
N SER A 321 1.75 -21.09 7.42
CA SER A 321 0.85 -21.61 8.47
C SER A 321 -0.04 -20.53 9.11
N GLY A 322 0.28 -19.25 9.00
CA GLY A 322 -0.47 -18.15 9.63
C GLY A 322 -1.44 -17.41 8.68
N ASP A 323 -2.56 -16.93 9.21
CA ASP A 323 -3.62 -16.21 8.46
C ASP A 323 -3.07 -15.03 7.63
N MET A 324 -2.11 -14.29 8.16
CA MET A 324 -1.49 -13.16 7.47
C MET A 324 -0.64 -13.61 6.27
N THR A 325 0.13 -14.69 6.43
CA THR A 325 0.92 -15.27 5.34
C THR A 325 0.03 -15.82 4.23
N GLN A 326 -1.13 -16.40 4.56
CA GLN A 326 -2.11 -16.85 3.57
C GLN A 326 -2.70 -15.69 2.77
N ARG A 327 -3.00 -14.55 3.42
CA ARG A 327 -3.53 -13.36 2.74
C ARG A 327 -2.49 -12.66 1.87
N ARG A 328 -1.19 -12.80 2.19
CA ARG A 328 -0.07 -12.22 1.43
C ARG A 328 0.39 -13.09 0.25
N ALA A 329 0.22 -14.40 0.32
CA ALA A 329 0.68 -15.34 -0.71
C ALA A 329 0.25 -14.96 -2.15
N PRO A 330 -0.99 -14.53 -2.44
CA PRO A 330 -1.37 -14.07 -3.78
C PRO A 330 -0.55 -12.91 -4.32
N MET A 331 -0.15 -11.98 -3.46
CA MET A 331 0.66 -10.83 -3.84
C MET A 331 2.10 -11.24 -4.09
N VAL A 332 2.70 -12.06 -3.21
CA VAL A 332 4.05 -12.60 -3.43
C VAL A 332 4.11 -13.43 -4.71
N ALA A 333 3.10 -14.27 -4.96
CA ALA A 333 3.01 -15.10 -6.14
C ALA A 333 2.92 -14.29 -7.45
N VAL A 334 2.23 -13.14 -7.47
CA VAL A 334 2.18 -12.32 -8.69
C VAL A 334 3.51 -11.61 -8.96
N LEU A 335 4.24 -11.21 -7.92
CA LEU A 335 5.61 -10.66 -8.05
C LEU A 335 6.57 -11.73 -8.61
N ALA A 336 6.57 -12.92 -8.01
CA ALA A 336 7.40 -14.04 -8.45
C ALA A 336 7.04 -14.47 -9.88
N LEU A 337 5.75 -14.54 -10.22
CA LEU A 337 5.29 -14.86 -11.56
C LEU A 337 5.80 -13.85 -12.60
N ALA A 338 5.75 -12.55 -12.29
CA ALA A 338 6.24 -11.52 -13.18
C ALA A 338 7.75 -11.64 -13.43
N GLU A 339 8.55 -11.87 -12.38
CA GLU A 339 9.99 -12.14 -12.51
C GLU A 339 10.25 -13.38 -13.37
N LEU A 340 9.59 -14.51 -13.07
CA LEU A 340 9.73 -15.76 -13.82
C LEU A 340 9.43 -15.59 -15.32
N LEU A 341 8.35 -14.88 -15.65
CA LEU A 341 7.98 -14.62 -17.05
C LEU A 341 8.97 -13.69 -17.73
N ALA A 342 9.46 -12.66 -17.04
CA ALA A 342 10.40 -11.69 -17.60
C ALA A 342 11.80 -12.29 -17.80
N CYS A 343 12.29 -13.14 -16.88
CA CYS A 343 13.51 -13.93 -17.07
C CYS A 343 13.37 -14.89 -18.26
N ARG A 344 12.23 -15.58 -18.38
CA ARG A 344 11.97 -16.54 -19.47
C ARG A 344 12.09 -15.94 -20.87
N ILE A 345 11.68 -14.69 -21.04
CA ILE A 345 11.76 -13.99 -22.33
C ILE A 345 13.09 -13.22 -22.50
N GLY A 346 14.03 -13.34 -21.57
CA GLY A 346 15.31 -12.61 -21.59
C GLY A 346 15.17 -11.11 -21.35
N LEU A 347 14.04 -10.65 -20.79
CA LEU A 347 13.87 -9.25 -20.39
C LEU A 347 14.68 -8.93 -19.14
N LEU A 348 14.68 -9.83 -18.16
CA LEU A 348 15.56 -9.77 -16.99
C LEU A 348 16.75 -10.71 -17.21
N PRO A 349 17.98 -10.19 -17.35
CA PRO A 349 19.16 -10.98 -17.71
C PRO A 349 19.82 -11.62 -16.48
N TYR A 350 19.03 -12.32 -15.66
CA TYR A 350 19.48 -13.08 -14.49
C TYR A 350 18.49 -14.20 -14.18
N GLU A 351 18.90 -15.15 -13.33
CA GLU A 351 18.04 -16.24 -12.88
C GLU A 351 16.98 -15.74 -11.87
N PRO A 352 15.74 -16.25 -11.91
CA PRO A 352 14.68 -15.91 -10.95
C PRO A 352 15.06 -16.15 -9.49
N LEU A 353 14.48 -15.40 -8.55
CA LEU A 353 14.74 -15.60 -7.12
C LEU A 353 14.17 -16.94 -6.65
N GLY A 354 14.91 -17.59 -5.74
CA GLY A 354 14.45 -18.79 -5.03
C GLY A 354 13.23 -18.51 -4.15
N HIS A 355 12.38 -19.53 -3.94
CA HIS A 355 11.15 -19.40 -3.16
C HIS A 355 11.42 -19.05 -1.67
N ASP A 356 12.53 -19.53 -1.14
CA ASP A 356 13.04 -19.21 0.19
C ASP A 356 13.39 -17.74 0.34
N VAL A 357 13.99 -17.12 -0.69
CA VAL A 357 14.27 -15.67 -0.70
C VAL A 357 12.98 -14.87 -0.69
N TRP A 358 12.00 -15.22 -1.54
CA TRP A 358 10.68 -14.59 -1.55
C TRP A 358 9.98 -14.67 -0.19
N ARG A 359 10.05 -15.82 0.50
CA ARG A 359 9.52 -15.97 1.86
C ARG A 359 10.30 -15.14 2.88
N GLY A 360 11.63 -15.13 2.80
CA GLY A 360 12.51 -14.36 3.70
C GLY A 360 12.30 -12.85 3.64
N LEU A 361 12.06 -12.30 2.44
CA LEU A 361 11.94 -10.86 2.23
C LEU A 361 10.76 -10.21 2.96
N PHE A 362 9.65 -10.94 3.12
CA PHE A 362 8.40 -10.43 3.69
C PHE A 362 8.02 -11.05 5.05
N THR A 363 8.92 -11.86 5.61
CA THR A 363 8.82 -12.44 6.97
C THR A 363 9.58 -11.61 8.02
N ALA A 364 10.50 -10.74 7.58
CA ALA A 364 11.30 -9.89 8.44
C ALA A 364 10.43 -8.80 9.12
N HIS A 365 10.04 -9.08 10.35
CA HIS A 365 9.42 -8.17 11.32
C HIS A 365 8.07 -7.58 10.88
N ASN A 366 7.00 -8.34 11.11
CA ASN A 366 5.65 -7.80 11.28
C ASN A 366 5.51 -7.23 12.71
N PRO A 367 5.61 -5.90 12.94
CA PRO A 367 5.13 -5.35 14.21
C PRO A 367 3.64 -5.65 14.44
N THR A 368 2.88 -5.99 13.38
CA THR A 368 1.48 -6.41 13.50
C THR A 368 1.30 -7.82 14.08
N ASP A 369 2.26 -8.74 13.90
CA ASP A 369 2.18 -10.09 14.49
C ASP A 369 2.51 -10.05 15.99
N LYS A 370 3.34 -9.11 16.43
CA LYS A 370 3.60 -8.82 17.85
C LYS A 370 2.69 -7.75 18.44
N ARG A 371 1.71 -7.24 17.69
CA ARG A 371 0.86 -6.13 18.16
C ARG A 371 0.10 -6.48 19.45
N PRO A 372 -0.46 -7.69 19.59
CA PRO A 372 -1.03 -8.11 20.87
C PRO A 372 0.01 -8.13 21.99
N ASP A 373 1.23 -8.63 21.75
CA ASP A 373 2.30 -8.65 22.75
C ASP A 373 2.74 -7.23 23.14
N MET A 374 2.91 -6.33 22.17
CA MET A 374 3.26 -4.92 22.43
C MET A 374 2.16 -4.19 23.20
N ALA A 375 0.89 -4.45 22.87
CA ALA A 375 -0.24 -3.94 23.63
C ALA A 375 -0.21 -4.46 25.08
N LEU A 376 0.17 -5.73 25.28
CA LEU A 376 0.31 -6.33 26.60
C LEU A 376 1.47 -5.71 27.38
N ASP A 377 2.59 -5.42 26.72
CA ASP A 377 3.74 -4.74 27.31
C ASP A 377 3.40 -3.33 27.80
N VAL A 378 2.59 -2.58 27.06
CA VAL A 378 2.05 -1.28 27.53
C VAL A 378 1.26 -1.45 28.84
N VAL A 379 0.43 -2.49 28.93
CA VAL A 379 -0.33 -2.78 30.16
C VAL A 379 0.61 -3.21 31.30
N ARG A 380 1.62 -4.03 31.03
CA ARG A 380 2.63 -4.47 32.01
C ARG A 380 3.43 -3.29 32.55
N GLU A 381 3.90 -2.41 31.68
CA GLU A 381 4.63 -1.19 32.05
C GLU A 381 3.76 -0.28 32.94
N TYR A 382 2.50 -0.07 32.53
CA TYR A 382 1.56 0.72 33.32
C TYR A 382 1.36 0.11 34.71
N VAL A 383 1.12 -1.21 34.79
CA VAL A 383 0.94 -1.92 36.06
C VAL A 383 2.18 -1.84 36.95
N ALA A 384 3.39 -1.94 36.39
CA ALA A 384 4.63 -1.82 37.14
C ALA A 384 4.76 -0.44 37.81
N GLY A 385 4.41 0.64 37.10
CA GLY A 385 4.40 2.01 37.64
C GLY A 385 3.22 2.32 38.57
N HIS A 386 2.12 1.57 38.44
CA HIS A 386 0.85 1.81 39.14
C HIS A 386 0.44 0.65 40.05
N ALA A 387 1.41 -0.14 40.54
CA ALA A 387 1.15 -1.26 41.44
C ALA A 387 0.41 -0.83 42.73
N HIS A 388 0.55 0.43 43.14
CA HIS A 388 -0.18 1.03 44.25
C HIS A 388 -1.68 1.22 43.99
N GLU A 389 -2.11 1.20 42.72
CA GLU A 389 -3.52 1.21 42.32
C GLU A 389 -4.13 -0.20 42.28
N LEU A 390 -3.43 -1.24 42.71
CA LEU A 390 -3.96 -2.60 42.80
C LEU A 390 -4.42 -2.93 44.22
N PHE A 391 -5.69 -3.31 44.34
CA PHE A 391 -6.25 -3.78 45.61
C PHE A 391 -5.56 -5.08 46.04
N SER A 392 -5.20 -5.21 47.32
CA SER A 392 -4.78 -6.48 47.90
C SER A 392 -5.35 -6.62 49.32
N VAL A 393 -5.59 -7.86 49.74
CA VAL A 393 -6.12 -8.14 51.09
C VAL A 393 -5.17 -7.62 52.18
N THR A 394 -3.86 -7.71 51.94
CA THR A 394 -2.83 -7.17 52.84
C THR A 394 -2.94 -5.65 52.98
N ARG A 395 -3.14 -4.92 51.87
CA ARG A 395 -3.34 -3.47 51.87
C ARG A 395 -4.65 -3.05 52.54
N ALA A 396 -5.72 -3.81 52.30
CA ALA A 396 -7.00 -3.59 52.95
C ALA A 396 -6.91 -3.76 54.48
N ALA A 397 -6.15 -4.75 54.94
CA ALA A 397 -5.88 -4.96 56.37
C ALA A 397 -5.07 -3.81 57.01
N MET A 398 -4.29 -3.07 56.21
CA MET A 398 -3.60 -1.85 56.64
C MET A 398 -4.47 -0.57 56.57
N HIS A 399 -5.78 -0.71 56.30
CA HIS A 399 -6.71 0.41 56.14
C HIS A 399 -6.29 1.44 55.07
N GLU A 400 -5.59 0.99 54.03
CA GLU A 400 -5.21 1.84 52.91
C GLU A 400 -6.46 2.27 52.13
N LYS A 401 -6.63 3.59 51.93
CA LYS A 401 -7.79 4.12 51.19
C LYS A 401 -7.62 3.86 49.69
N PRO A 402 -8.71 3.64 48.94
CA PRO A 402 -8.63 3.53 47.49
C PRO A 402 -8.00 4.79 46.87
N PRO A 403 -7.24 4.64 45.77
CA PRO A 403 -6.74 5.78 45.00
C PRO A 403 -7.88 6.69 44.54
N TYR A 404 -7.59 7.97 44.32
CA TYR A 404 -8.56 8.92 43.76
C TYR A 404 -9.09 8.50 42.37
N SER A 405 -8.25 7.79 41.60
CA SER A 405 -8.57 7.20 40.30
C SER A 405 -9.44 5.93 40.40
N GLY A 406 -9.70 5.44 41.61
CA GLY A 406 -10.26 4.11 41.87
C GLY A 406 -9.20 3.00 41.74
N TRP A 407 -9.58 1.78 42.07
CA TRP A 407 -8.69 0.62 41.89
C TRP A 407 -8.54 0.31 40.40
N LEU A 408 -7.30 0.08 39.97
CA LEU A 408 -6.94 -0.44 38.65
C LEU A 408 -7.34 -1.92 38.50
N GLY A 409 -7.15 -2.67 39.58
CA GLY A 409 -7.24 -4.12 39.59
C GLY A 409 -7.03 -4.69 41.00
N VAL A 410 -6.86 -6.02 41.08
CA VAL A 410 -6.65 -6.78 42.31
C VAL A 410 -5.49 -7.74 42.15
N LEU A 411 -4.72 -7.84 43.21
CA LEU A 411 -3.71 -8.86 43.43
C LEU A 411 -4.29 -9.96 44.31
N SER A 412 -4.23 -11.20 43.82
CA SER A 412 -4.61 -12.38 44.56
C SER A 412 -3.47 -13.38 44.55
N THR A 413 -2.88 -13.63 45.72
CA THR A 413 -1.82 -14.63 45.87
C THR A 413 -2.41 -15.97 46.30
N LYS A 414 -2.07 -17.03 45.58
CA LYS A 414 -2.42 -18.41 45.93
C LYS A 414 -1.24 -19.33 45.62
N ASP A 415 -0.88 -20.18 46.57
CA ASP A 415 0.19 -21.18 46.42
C ASP A 415 1.53 -20.57 45.94
N GLY A 416 1.87 -19.37 46.46
CA GLY A 416 3.10 -18.64 46.09
C GLY A 416 3.02 -17.87 44.78
N VAL A 417 1.97 -18.03 43.97
CA VAL A 417 1.81 -17.30 42.71
C VAL A 417 0.86 -16.14 42.90
N THR A 418 1.31 -14.93 42.56
CA THR A 418 0.48 -13.73 42.58
C THR A 418 -0.19 -13.52 41.22
N GLU A 419 -1.52 -13.49 41.23
CA GLU A 419 -2.33 -13.20 40.05
C GLU A 419 -2.70 -11.72 40.01
N VAL A 420 -2.49 -11.09 38.86
CA VAL A 420 -3.01 -9.75 38.55
C VAL A 420 -4.33 -9.87 37.79
N ALA A 421 -5.38 -9.23 38.29
CA ALA A 421 -6.64 -9.12 37.59
C ALA A 421 -7.07 -7.65 37.45
N LEU A 422 -7.20 -7.18 36.22
CA LEU A 422 -7.45 -5.76 35.91
C LEU A 422 -8.90 -5.53 35.49
N LEU A 423 -9.41 -4.33 35.78
CA LEU A 423 -10.73 -3.91 35.31
C LEU A 423 -10.69 -3.62 33.79
N PRO A 424 -11.59 -4.19 32.96
CA PRO A 424 -11.52 -4.04 31.50
C PRO A 424 -11.60 -2.59 31.02
N GLU A 425 -12.39 -1.75 31.70
CA GLU A 425 -12.47 -0.32 31.37
C GLU A 425 -11.14 0.40 31.58
N ARG A 426 -10.38 0.03 32.61
CA ARG A 426 -9.07 0.62 32.90
C ARG A 426 -8.04 0.18 31.87
N VAL A 427 -8.03 -1.12 31.53
CA VAL A 427 -7.17 -1.64 30.44
C VAL A 427 -7.50 -0.96 29.11
N ARG A 428 -8.79 -0.72 28.82
CA ARG A 428 -9.21 0.00 27.60
C ARG A 428 -8.65 1.43 27.56
N LYS A 429 -8.64 2.15 28.68
CA LYS A 429 -8.07 3.50 28.77
C LYS A 429 -6.54 3.48 28.56
N ILE A 430 -5.84 2.60 29.28
CA ILE A 430 -4.37 2.41 29.15
C ILE A 430 -3.98 2.13 27.70
N LEU A 431 -4.70 1.22 27.04
CA LEU A 431 -4.45 0.88 25.64
C LEU A 431 -4.79 2.03 24.69
N ALA A 432 -5.90 2.74 24.92
CA ALA A 432 -6.30 3.85 24.07
C ALA A 432 -5.29 5.01 24.10
N ASP A 433 -4.68 5.29 25.26
CA ASP A 433 -3.62 6.30 25.41
C ASP A 433 -2.34 5.94 24.62
N ALA A 434 -2.19 4.68 24.21
CA ALA A 434 -1.10 4.16 23.38
C ALA A 434 -1.55 3.72 21.97
N ASP A 435 -2.71 4.20 21.49
CA ASP A 435 -3.28 3.88 20.16
C ASP A 435 -3.56 2.38 19.92
N TYR A 436 -3.90 1.65 20.99
CA TYR A 436 -4.39 0.27 20.95
C TYR A 436 -5.87 0.17 21.32
N SER A 437 -6.55 -0.85 20.76
CA SER A 437 -7.92 -1.20 21.13
C SER A 437 -7.94 -2.55 21.84
N LEU A 438 -8.51 -2.59 23.06
CA LEU A 438 -8.69 -3.83 23.81
C LEU A 438 -9.45 -4.89 22.99
N ASP A 439 -10.50 -4.48 22.27
CA ASP A 439 -11.33 -5.41 21.49
C ASP A 439 -10.57 -6.01 20.31
N ALA A 440 -9.50 -5.36 19.85
CA ALA A 440 -8.65 -5.83 18.75
C ALA A 440 -7.56 -6.81 19.21
N VAL A 441 -7.18 -6.82 20.50
CA VAL A 441 -6.05 -7.61 21.01
C VAL A 441 -6.44 -8.70 22.02
N VAL A 442 -7.60 -8.55 22.68
CA VAL A 442 -8.04 -9.49 23.73
C VAL A 442 -8.25 -10.91 23.21
N GLY A 443 -8.63 -11.07 21.93
CA GLY A 443 -8.76 -12.39 21.30
C GLY A 443 -7.42 -13.12 21.25
N SER A 444 -6.38 -12.46 20.73
CA SER A 444 -5.03 -13.00 20.70
C SER A 444 -4.51 -13.31 22.10
N TRP A 445 -4.71 -12.45 23.09
CA TRP A 445 -4.32 -12.75 24.47
C TRP A 445 -5.01 -13.98 25.07
N VAL A 446 -6.22 -14.32 24.61
CA VAL A 446 -6.90 -15.55 25.01
C VAL A 446 -6.30 -16.75 24.29
N ASP A 447 -6.04 -16.63 22.98
CA ASP A 447 -5.48 -17.69 22.15
C ASP A 447 -4.04 -18.04 22.56
N ASP A 448 -3.26 -17.03 22.93
CA ASP A 448 -1.87 -17.12 23.42
C ASP A 448 -1.78 -17.55 24.89
N GLY A 449 -2.92 -17.70 25.59
CA GLY A 449 -2.95 -18.18 26.98
C GLY A 449 -2.54 -17.14 28.03
N TYR A 450 -2.44 -15.86 27.67
CA TYR A 450 -2.13 -14.78 28.61
C TYR A 450 -3.27 -14.46 29.58
N LEU A 451 -4.52 -14.82 29.23
CA LEU A 451 -5.70 -14.62 30.07
C LEU A 451 -6.31 -15.93 30.55
N LYS A 452 -6.73 -15.96 31.82
CA LYS A 452 -7.55 -17.03 32.36
C LYS A 452 -8.95 -16.96 31.76
N THR A 453 -9.46 -18.13 31.37
CA THR A 453 -10.83 -18.27 30.89
C THR A 453 -11.66 -19.14 31.83
N LEU A 454 -12.93 -18.78 32.02
CA LEU A 454 -13.89 -19.55 32.80
C LEU A 454 -15.07 -19.95 31.90
N LYS A 455 -15.17 -21.24 31.57
CA LYS A 455 -16.22 -21.76 30.66
C LYS A 455 -17.65 -21.45 31.12
N SER A 456 -17.87 -21.27 32.42
CA SER A 456 -19.17 -20.91 33.00
C SER A 456 -19.51 -19.41 32.92
N GLN A 457 -18.61 -18.57 32.39
CA GLN A 457 -18.84 -17.13 32.19
C GLN A 457 -19.00 -16.79 30.72
N ARG A 458 -19.78 -15.73 30.46
CA ARG A 458 -19.85 -15.06 29.15
C ARG A 458 -19.63 -13.55 29.34
N PRO A 459 -18.62 -12.96 28.65
CA PRO A 459 -17.51 -13.60 27.94
C PRO A 459 -16.62 -14.47 28.85
N ALA A 460 -16.02 -15.54 28.31
CA ALA A 460 -15.24 -16.50 29.11
C ALA A 460 -13.95 -15.90 29.71
N HIS A 461 -13.35 -14.90 29.06
CA HIS A 461 -12.13 -14.23 29.49
C HIS A 461 -12.37 -13.15 30.57
N LEU A 462 -13.62 -12.89 30.97
CA LEU A 462 -13.96 -11.94 32.02
C LEU A 462 -14.29 -12.68 33.32
N VAL A 463 -13.25 -12.91 34.12
CA VAL A 463 -13.32 -13.72 35.33
C VAL A 463 -13.74 -12.86 36.54
N PRO A 464 -14.75 -13.26 37.33
CA PRO A 464 -15.15 -12.51 38.52
C PRO A 464 -14.05 -12.50 39.59
N ARG A 465 -13.77 -11.32 40.13
CA ARG A 465 -12.88 -11.10 41.28
C ARG A 465 -13.54 -10.19 42.31
N ARG A 466 -13.08 -10.27 43.57
CA ARG A 466 -13.56 -9.43 44.67
C ARG A 466 -12.56 -8.34 45.00
N PHE A 467 -13.06 -7.12 45.18
CA PHE A 467 -12.35 -5.91 45.57
C PHE A 467 -13.14 -5.32 46.72
N ASP A 468 -12.56 -5.20 47.90
CA ASP A 468 -13.20 -4.53 49.04
C ASP A 468 -14.65 -4.98 49.29
N GLY A 469 -14.90 -6.30 49.25
CA GLY A 469 -16.23 -6.90 49.43
C GLY A 469 -17.16 -6.92 48.21
N VAL A 470 -16.85 -6.18 47.14
CA VAL A 470 -17.66 -6.08 45.91
C VAL A 470 -17.08 -6.98 44.81
N ARG A 471 -17.95 -7.60 44.00
CA ARG A 471 -17.53 -8.42 42.84
C ARG A 471 -17.52 -7.60 41.56
N ALA A 472 -16.45 -7.70 40.78
CA ALA A 472 -16.35 -7.16 39.43
C ALA A 472 -15.81 -8.22 38.45
N LYS A 473 -16.12 -8.06 37.16
CA LYS A 473 -15.60 -8.90 36.07
C LYS A 473 -14.29 -8.32 35.57
N CYS A 474 -13.24 -9.15 35.52
CA CYS A 474 -11.87 -8.69 35.29
C CYS A 474 -11.16 -9.52 34.22
N LEU A 475 -10.17 -8.91 33.59
CA LEU A 475 -9.16 -9.62 32.82
C LEU A 475 -8.15 -10.19 33.81
N ALA A 476 -8.27 -11.47 34.12
CA ALA A 476 -7.37 -12.17 35.03
C ALA A 476 -6.21 -12.77 34.24
N PHE A 477 -5.00 -12.27 34.45
CA PHE A 477 -3.83 -12.69 33.70
C PHE A 477 -3.21 -13.97 34.26
N THR A 478 -2.65 -14.79 33.38
CA THR A 478 -1.77 -15.90 33.76
C THR A 478 -0.38 -15.36 34.12
N PRO A 479 0.49 -16.14 34.78
CA PRO A 479 1.87 -15.72 35.04
C PRO A 479 2.65 -15.39 33.76
N GLU A 480 2.35 -16.10 32.66
CA GLU A 480 2.93 -15.83 31.34
C GLU A 480 2.41 -14.51 30.75
N GLY A 481 1.12 -14.20 30.94
CA GLY A 481 0.53 -12.93 30.51
C GLY A 481 0.99 -11.72 31.33
N MET A 482 1.11 -11.86 32.65
CA MET A 482 1.50 -10.75 33.52
C MET A 482 2.25 -11.28 34.75
N PRO A 483 3.58 -11.43 34.65
CA PRO A 483 4.40 -11.82 35.80
C PRO A 483 4.36 -10.69 36.84
N PHE A 484 4.18 -11.04 38.10
CA PHE A 484 4.06 -10.05 39.18
C PHE A 484 4.49 -10.66 40.52
N GLY A 485 5.63 -10.21 41.05
CA GLY A 485 6.20 -10.72 42.30
C GLY A 485 6.87 -12.10 42.14
N ASP A 486 8.13 -12.16 42.57
CA ASP A 486 9.08 -13.28 42.61
C ASP A 486 9.64 -13.81 41.28
N ASP A 487 10.78 -13.23 40.89
CA ASP A 487 11.93 -13.87 40.25
C ASP A 487 13.25 -13.21 40.73
N GLU A 488 13.42 -13.08 42.06
CA GLU A 488 14.73 -12.87 42.68
C GLU A 488 15.05 -14.01 43.65
N VAL A 489 15.08 -15.24 43.12
CA VAL A 489 15.87 -16.34 43.69
C VAL A 489 16.54 -17.11 42.57
N ALA A 490 17.46 -16.46 41.83
CA ALA A 490 18.60 -17.10 41.15
C ALA A 490 19.47 -16.05 40.43
N ALA A 491 20.35 -15.37 41.18
CA ALA A 491 21.67 -14.94 40.72
C ALA A 491 22.59 -14.75 41.92
#